data_AF-A0A5N8ZAE7-F1
#
_entry.id   AF-A0A5N8ZAE7-F1
#
_cell.length_a   1.000
_cell.length_b   1.000
_cell.length_c   1.000
_cell.angle_alpha   90.00
_cell.angle_beta   90.00
_cell.angle_gamma   90.00
#
_symmetry.space_group_name_H-M   'P 1'
#
loop_
_entity.id
_entity.type
_entity.pdbx_description
1 polymer ?
#
loop_
_entity_poly.entity_id
_entity_poly.type
_entity_poly.pdbx_seq_one_letter_code
_entity_poly.pdbx_strand_id
1 'polypeptide(L)'
;MKKITIILLLVTNLYLILGCDFDQNKEILAEQKIGEFSRIVLVNTSSKPSFKFITDLESISTMPKWAPDKNNFAYMSEKNNKKSLWVSNSKGTQLEVVKYKDREISNFEWAPNSKEIAIEFLQNSDEGNIFLYSLSQKSFLPITRPQKNASLGSWSPDSEWIVYNIEDSIYLSNPKGVNEIFITKGKNPKWSPNGEYVIFNRIENEIQSLWIYKNIDKIVKNTGKNVKDSDYFGEVLHESEKVNISEYDWAYGGNKILYINDHNNNNKEIYILDVKSKNIERLTNNKVDENNIVWSEKYRSILFISNAHNNSDIYQMKPDGSSQEIILNSKDSFSSLDW
;
A
#
# COMPACT_ATOMS: atom_id res chain seq x y z
N MET A 1 72.65 -26.07 2.24
CA MET A 1 72.41 -26.17 0.77
C MET A 1 70.93 -26.47 0.54
N LYS A 2 70.35 -25.83 -0.47
CA LYS A 2 68.99 -25.26 -0.49
C LYS A 2 67.84 -26.29 -0.54
N LYS A 3 66.79 -26.02 0.26
CA LYS A 3 65.45 -26.62 0.19
C LYS A 3 64.78 -26.22 -1.13
N ILE A 4 64.29 -27.20 -1.89
CA ILE A 4 63.40 -26.98 -3.03
C ILE A 4 61.98 -27.22 -2.53
N THR A 5 61.24 -26.13 -2.35
CA THR A 5 59.81 -26.16 -2.03
C THR A 5 59.05 -26.24 -3.35
N ILE A 6 58.32 -27.33 -3.59
CA ILE A 6 57.40 -27.46 -4.70
C ILE A 6 56.13 -26.69 -4.32
N ILE A 7 55.90 -25.56 -4.97
CA ILE A 7 54.63 -24.81 -4.85
C ILE A 7 53.69 -25.40 -5.92
N LEU A 8 52.70 -26.15 -5.45
CA LEU A 8 51.57 -26.61 -6.27
C LEU A 8 50.67 -25.39 -6.53
N LEU A 9 50.69 -24.84 -7.74
CA LEU A 9 49.74 -23.81 -8.16
C LEU A 9 48.37 -24.48 -8.37
N LEU A 10 47.49 -24.40 -7.36
CA LEU A 10 46.07 -24.67 -7.53
C LEU A 10 45.46 -23.49 -8.28
N VAL A 11 45.25 -23.65 -9.59
CA VAL A 11 44.41 -22.75 -10.38
C VAL A 11 42.96 -23.08 -10.02
N THR A 12 42.42 -22.40 -9.02
CA THR A 12 40.97 -22.38 -8.80
C THR A 12 40.34 -21.54 -9.90
N ASN A 13 39.71 -22.21 -10.87
CA ASN A 13 38.77 -21.56 -11.78
C ASN A 13 37.60 -21.04 -10.93
N LEU A 14 37.70 -19.78 -10.52
CA LEU A 14 36.60 -19.04 -9.95
C LEU A 14 35.64 -18.74 -11.11
N TYR A 15 34.72 -19.66 -11.38
CA TYR A 15 33.52 -19.31 -12.12
C TYR A 15 32.73 -18.35 -11.23
N LEU A 16 32.95 -17.06 -11.45
CA LEU A 16 31.98 -16.02 -11.14
C LEU A 16 30.72 -16.36 -11.94
N ILE A 17 29.86 -17.17 -11.34
CA ILE A 17 28.45 -17.22 -11.73
C ILE A 17 27.91 -15.86 -11.31
N LEU A 18 28.06 -14.86 -12.18
CA LEU A 18 27.11 -13.76 -12.29
C LEU A 18 25.81 -14.39 -12.79
N GLY A 19 25.18 -15.17 -11.91
CA GLY A 19 23.81 -15.58 -12.08
C GLY A 19 23.01 -14.32 -11.91
N CYS A 20 22.50 -13.81 -13.03
CA CYS A 20 21.40 -12.87 -13.03
C CYS A 20 20.43 -13.28 -11.92
N ASP A 21 20.18 -12.39 -10.97
CA ASP A 21 19.10 -12.55 -10.01
C ASP A 21 17.80 -12.43 -10.81
N PHE A 22 17.38 -13.55 -11.39
CA PHE A 22 16.20 -13.70 -12.23
C PHE A 22 14.99 -13.51 -11.31
N ASP A 23 14.26 -12.41 -11.51
CA ASP A 23 12.85 -12.19 -11.18
C ASP A 23 12.31 -13.07 -10.04
N GLN A 24 12.60 -12.71 -8.79
CA GLN A 24 12.24 -13.60 -7.68
C GLN A 24 10.76 -13.53 -7.26
N ASN A 25 9.97 -12.52 -7.65
CA ASN A 25 8.51 -12.56 -7.48
C ASN A 25 7.75 -11.84 -8.61
N LYS A 26 7.27 -12.64 -9.56
CA LYS A 26 6.29 -12.27 -10.60
C LYS A 26 4.85 -12.54 -10.18
N GLU A 27 4.62 -12.60 -8.87
CA GLU A 27 3.33 -12.99 -8.32
C GLU A 27 2.53 -11.76 -7.95
N ILE A 28 1.31 -11.65 -8.49
CA ILE A 28 0.36 -10.59 -8.17
C ILE A 28 -0.80 -11.25 -7.44
N LEU A 29 -1.14 -10.74 -6.25
CA LEU A 29 -2.41 -11.05 -5.63
C LEU A 29 -3.49 -10.22 -6.32
N ALA A 30 -4.58 -10.87 -6.70
CA ALA A 30 -5.71 -10.20 -7.31
C ALA A 30 -7.03 -10.68 -6.69
N GLU A 31 -7.94 -9.74 -6.45
CA GLU A 31 -9.34 -10.05 -6.20
C GLU A 31 -10.05 -10.28 -7.52
N GLN A 32 -10.51 -11.51 -7.75
CA GLN A 32 -11.37 -11.88 -8.87
C GLN A 32 -12.83 -11.84 -8.45
N LYS A 33 -13.67 -11.09 -9.17
CA LYS A 33 -15.11 -10.93 -8.97
C LYS A 33 -15.91 -11.79 -9.95
N ILE A 34 -16.83 -12.59 -9.40
CA ILE A 34 -17.77 -13.45 -10.13
C ILE A 34 -19.19 -13.17 -9.63
N GLY A 35 -19.89 -12.24 -10.30
CA GLY A 35 -21.18 -11.74 -9.81
C GLY A 35 -21.02 -11.05 -8.45
N GLU A 36 -21.81 -11.47 -7.46
CA GLU A 36 -21.75 -10.98 -6.08
C GLU A 36 -20.65 -11.66 -5.23
N PHE A 37 -19.93 -12.64 -5.78
CA PHE A 37 -18.86 -13.36 -5.10
C PHE A 37 -17.50 -12.82 -5.50
N SER A 38 -16.53 -12.95 -4.60
CA SER A 38 -15.12 -12.69 -4.93
C SER A 38 -14.20 -13.68 -4.24
N ARG A 39 -13.02 -13.88 -4.84
CA ARG A 39 -11.96 -14.71 -4.30
C ARG A 39 -10.60 -14.08 -4.54
N ILE A 40 -9.61 -14.50 -3.77
CA ILE A 40 -8.22 -14.16 -4.02
C ILE A 40 -7.61 -15.18 -4.98
N VAL A 41 -6.93 -14.66 -6.00
CA VAL A 41 -6.13 -15.44 -6.94
C VAL A 41 -4.69 -14.96 -6.91
N LEU A 42 -3.77 -15.86 -7.25
CA LEU A 42 -2.36 -15.54 -7.40
C LEU A 42 -2.01 -15.64 -8.88
N VAL A 43 -1.77 -14.49 -9.50
CA VAL A 43 -1.41 -14.35 -10.91
C VAL A 43 0.10 -14.45 -11.04
N ASN A 44 0.57 -15.26 -11.98
CA ASN A 44 1.98 -15.36 -12.35
C ASN A 44 2.20 -14.66 -13.68
N THR A 45 3.09 -13.66 -13.71
CA THR A 45 3.37 -12.83 -14.90
C THR A 45 4.52 -13.35 -15.77
N SER A 46 4.92 -14.61 -15.59
CA SER A 46 5.89 -15.26 -16.50
C SER A 46 5.33 -15.37 -17.92
N SER A 47 6.15 -15.80 -18.88
CA SER A 47 5.88 -15.80 -20.33
C SER A 47 4.56 -16.42 -20.79
N LYS A 48 3.86 -17.17 -19.93
CA LYS A 48 2.47 -17.57 -20.11
C LYS A 48 1.67 -17.16 -18.86
N PRO A 49 1.01 -15.98 -18.89
CA PRO A 49 0.21 -15.52 -17.76
C PRO A 49 -0.86 -16.55 -17.38
N SER A 50 -0.95 -16.84 -16.09
CA SER A 50 -1.94 -17.74 -15.51
C SER A 50 -2.17 -17.37 -14.06
N PHE A 51 -3.24 -17.89 -13.47
CA PHE A 51 -3.48 -17.74 -12.05
C PHE A 51 -3.91 -19.06 -11.41
N LYS A 52 -3.66 -19.17 -10.11
CA LYS A 52 -4.22 -20.22 -9.26
C LYS A 52 -5.16 -19.62 -8.22
N PHE A 53 -6.16 -20.39 -7.82
CA PHE A 53 -7.08 -20.00 -6.75
C PHE A 53 -6.39 -20.16 -5.40
N ILE A 54 -6.48 -19.13 -4.58
CA ILE A 54 -6.01 -19.15 -3.19
C ILE A 54 -7.17 -19.39 -2.24
N THR A 55 -8.30 -18.72 -2.50
CA THR A 55 -9.55 -18.93 -1.77
C THR A 55 -10.61 -19.53 -2.69
N ASP A 56 -11.59 -20.19 -2.08
CA ASP A 56 -12.82 -20.63 -2.75
C ASP A 56 -13.83 -19.47 -2.86
N LEU A 57 -15.08 -19.80 -3.22
CA LEU A 57 -16.21 -18.88 -3.31
C LEU A 57 -17.25 -19.10 -2.19
N GLU A 58 -16.92 -19.86 -1.14
CA GLU A 58 -17.82 -20.03 0.01
C GLU A 58 -17.88 -18.78 0.90
N SER A 59 -16.90 -17.90 0.77
CA SER A 59 -16.84 -16.58 1.40
C SER A 59 -16.35 -15.55 0.39
N ILE A 60 -16.82 -14.31 0.53
CA ILE A 60 -16.37 -13.19 -0.29
C ILE A 60 -14.99 -12.79 0.21
N SER A 61 -13.95 -12.89 -0.61
CA SER A 61 -12.57 -12.57 -0.23
C SER A 61 -12.04 -11.38 -1.01
N THR A 62 -11.63 -10.33 -0.30
CA THR A 62 -11.32 -8.99 -0.86
C THR A 62 -10.05 -8.39 -0.27
N MET A 63 -9.59 -7.28 -0.85
CA MET A 63 -8.47 -6.46 -0.36
C MET A 63 -7.20 -7.26 -0.01
N PRO A 64 -6.67 -8.09 -0.92
CA PRO A 64 -5.44 -8.82 -0.64
C PRO A 64 -4.26 -7.85 -0.54
N LYS A 65 -3.42 -8.02 0.49
CA LYS A 65 -2.16 -7.28 0.66
C LYS A 65 -1.05 -8.20 1.13
N TRP A 66 0.03 -8.28 0.38
CA TRP A 66 1.29 -8.87 0.79
C TRP A 66 1.84 -8.18 2.04
N ALA A 67 2.42 -9.00 2.91
CA ALA A 67 3.39 -8.50 3.86
C ALA A 67 4.64 -8.02 3.08
N PRO A 68 5.35 -6.99 3.57
CA PRO A 68 6.55 -6.47 2.91
C PRO A 68 7.63 -7.51 2.61
N ASP A 69 7.73 -8.56 3.43
CA ASP A 69 8.67 -9.68 3.24
C ASP A 69 8.24 -10.71 2.18
N LYS A 70 7.03 -10.56 1.61
CA LYS A 70 6.42 -11.44 0.60
C LYS A 70 6.24 -12.90 1.04
N ASN A 71 6.38 -13.22 2.33
CA ASN A 71 6.20 -14.58 2.83
C ASN A 71 4.73 -14.89 3.11
N ASN A 72 3.98 -13.87 3.56
CA ASN A 72 2.56 -13.96 3.88
C ASN A 72 1.81 -12.81 3.22
N PHE A 73 0.50 -12.95 3.10
CA PHE A 73 -0.40 -11.87 2.75
C PHE A 73 -1.63 -11.94 3.64
N ALA A 74 -2.34 -10.83 3.76
CA ALA A 74 -3.61 -10.75 4.45
C ALA A 74 -4.73 -10.38 3.48
N TYR A 75 -5.95 -10.76 3.81
CA TYR A 75 -7.14 -10.44 3.03
C TYR A 75 -8.37 -10.41 3.93
N MET A 76 -9.38 -9.66 3.50
CA MET A 76 -10.69 -9.62 4.16
C MET A 76 -11.53 -10.80 3.66
N SER A 77 -12.10 -11.59 4.57
CA SER A 77 -13.06 -12.65 4.25
C SER A 77 -14.41 -12.33 4.88
N GLU A 78 -15.49 -12.45 4.11
CA GLU A 78 -16.85 -12.22 4.57
C GLU A 78 -17.73 -13.46 4.35
N LYS A 79 -18.34 -13.94 5.44
CA LYS A 79 -19.30 -15.05 5.43
C LYS A 79 -20.48 -14.70 6.33
N ASN A 80 -21.71 -14.80 5.80
CA ASN A 80 -22.94 -14.43 6.51
C ASN A 80 -22.91 -13.00 7.10
N ASN A 81 -22.47 -12.03 6.30
CA ASN A 81 -22.32 -10.60 6.67
C ASN A 81 -21.38 -10.36 7.87
N LYS A 82 -20.43 -11.27 8.11
CA LYS A 82 -19.37 -11.09 9.11
C LYS A 82 -18.03 -11.05 8.42
N LYS A 83 -17.32 -9.93 8.56
CA LYS A 83 -15.98 -9.73 8.03
C LYS A 83 -14.92 -10.09 9.07
N SER A 84 -13.91 -10.83 8.62
CA SER A 84 -12.73 -11.21 9.39
C SER A 84 -11.47 -10.98 8.57
N LEU A 85 -10.36 -10.67 9.24
CA LEU A 85 -9.04 -10.60 8.60
C LEU A 85 -8.34 -11.95 8.68
N TRP A 86 -7.93 -12.44 7.53
CA TRP A 86 -7.21 -13.71 7.38
C TRP A 86 -5.79 -13.44 6.93
N VAL A 87 -4.85 -14.28 7.36
CA VAL A 87 -3.47 -14.28 6.87
C VAL A 87 -3.19 -15.63 6.24
N SER A 88 -2.56 -15.60 5.07
CA SER A 88 -2.21 -16.79 4.33
C SER A 88 -0.85 -16.62 3.65
N ASN A 89 -0.41 -17.66 2.96
CA ASN A 89 0.84 -17.69 2.20
C ASN A 89 0.57 -18.18 0.78
N SER A 90 1.57 -18.07 -0.11
CA SER A 90 1.44 -18.45 -1.53
C SER A 90 1.09 -19.94 -1.74
N LYS A 91 1.18 -20.79 -0.71
CA LYS A 91 0.79 -22.20 -0.75
C LYS A 91 -0.69 -22.44 -0.38
N GLY A 92 -1.45 -21.38 -0.08
CA GLY A 92 -2.85 -21.48 0.31
C GLY A 92 -3.06 -21.98 1.74
N THR A 93 -2.04 -21.89 2.61
CA THR A 93 -2.23 -22.20 4.04
C THR A 93 -3.06 -21.09 4.65
N GLN A 94 -4.30 -21.36 5.03
CA GLN A 94 -5.19 -20.35 5.62
C GLN A 94 -5.05 -20.36 7.14
N LEU A 95 -4.71 -19.21 7.72
CA LEU A 95 -4.77 -18.98 9.15
C LEU A 95 -5.81 -17.88 9.38
N GLU A 96 -6.87 -18.19 10.13
CA GLU A 96 -7.74 -17.16 10.69
C GLU A 96 -6.95 -16.43 11.77
N VAL A 97 -6.73 -15.12 11.62
CA VAL A 97 -5.81 -14.38 12.48
C VAL A 97 -6.52 -13.47 13.47
N VAL A 98 -7.66 -12.88 13.11
CA VAL A 98 -8.19 -11.74 13.87
C VAL A 98 -9.68 -11.87 14.14
N LYS A 99 -10.03 -12.22 15.38
CA LYS A 99 -11.36 -12.00 15.95
C LYS A 99 -11.24 -11.22 17.25
N TYR A 100 -11.69 -9.96 17.24
CA TYR A 100 -11.65 -9.10 18.43
C TYR A 100 -13.07 -8.72 18.84
N LYS A 101 -13.56 -9.32 19.94
CA LYS A 101 -14.87 -9.01 20.56
C LYS A 101 -16.05 -8.93 19.57
N ASP A 102 -16.04 -9.77 18.52
CA ASP A 102 -17.03 -9.76 17.43
C ASP A 102 -17.18 -8.39 16.70
N ARG A 103 -16.17 -7.52 16.78
CA ARG A 103 -16.12 -6.25 16.04
C ARG A 103 -15.79 -6.51 14.58
N GLU A 104 -16.51 -5.83 13.70
CA GLU A 104 -16.26 -5.85 12.24
C GLU A 104 -15.05 -4.97 11.90
N ILE A 105 -14.24 -5.44 10.97
CA ILE A 105 -13.03 -4.77 10.47
C ILE A 105 -13.41 -3.99 9.21
N SER A 106 -13.00 -2.72 9.14
CA SER A 106 -13.19 -1.85 7.97
C SER A 106 -11.94 -1.75 7.09
N ASN A 107 -10.74 -1.80 7.69
CA ASN A 107 -9.48 -1.63 6.97
C ASN A 107 -8.30 -2.26 7.73
N PHE A 108 -7.18 -2.48 7.05
CA PHE A 108 -5.94 -2.93 7.67
C PHE A 108 -4.69 -2.54 6.86
N GLU A 109 -3.54 -2.53 7.54
CA GLU A 109 -2.23 -2.30 6.92
C GLU A 109 -1.12 -3.09 7.61
N TRP A 110 -0.29 -3.76 6.80
CA TRP A 110 0.93 -4.41 7.27
C TRP A 110 1.96 -3.38 7.73
N ALA A 111 2.55 -3.60 8.90
CA ALA A 111 3.75 -2.86 9.28
C ALA A 111 4.91 -3.23 8.33
N PRO A 112 5.81 -2.28 7.98
CA PRO A 112 6.99 -2.55 7.14
C PRO A 112 7.88 -3.71 7.66
N ASN A 113 7.86 -3.96 8.97
CA ASN A 113 8.56 -5.06 9.62
C ASN A 113 7.96 -6.47 9.37
N SER A 114 6.80 -6.57 8.69
CA SER A 114 6.09 -7.83 8.35
C SER A 114 5.63 -8.69 9.55
N LYS A 115 5.70 -8.16 10.78
CA LYS A 115 5.37 -8.88 12.02
C LYS A 115 4.05 -8.42 12.64
N GLU A 116 3.55 -7.29 12.20
CA GLU A 116 2.45 -6.58 12.83
C GLU A 116 1.48 -6.03 11.79
N ILE A 117 0.22 -5.86 12.18
CA ILE A 117 -0.83 -5.32 11.33
C ILE A 117 -1.56 -4.24 12.12
N ALA A 118 -1.68 -3.04 11.56
CA ALA A 118 -2.63 -2.04 12.03
C ALA A 118 -4.01 -2.38 11.50
N ILE A 119 -5.01 -2.44 12.37
CA ILE A 119 -6.37 -2.88 12.04
C ILE A 119 -7.33 -1.79 12.45
N GLU A 120 -8.16 -1.37 11.52
CA GLU A 120 -9.29 -0.48 11.74
C GLU A 120 -10.57 -1.31 11.88
N PHE A 121 -11.25 -1.15 13.01
CA PHE A 121 -12.57 -1.69 13.25
C PHE A 121 -13.63 -0.63 12.98
N LEU A 122 -14.86 -1.06 12.75
CA LEU A 122 -16.00 -0.16 12.84
C LEU A 122 -16.04 0.52 14.22
N GLN A 123 -16.35 1.80 14.22
CA GLN A 123 -16.34 2.63 15.43
C GLN A 123 -17.33 2.08 16.46
N ASN A 124 -16.88 2.05 17.71
CA ASN A 124 -17.71 1.75 18.89
C ASN A 124 -17.53 2.91 19.88
N SER A 125 -18.57 3.33 20.61
CA SER A 125 -18.49 4.43 21.57
C SER A 125 -17.49 4.18 22.71
N ASP A 126 -17.33 2.91 23.09
CA ASP A 126 -16.67 2.53 24.34
C ASP A 126 -15.17 2.25 24.19
N GLU A 127 -14.69 2.13 22.95
CA GLU A 127 -13.30 1.80 22.62
C GLU A 127 -12.79 2.62 21.44
N GLY A 128 -11.47 2.76 21.33
CA GLY A 128 -10.86 3.18 20.07
C GLY A 128 -11.21 2.19 18.95
N ASN A 129 -10.91 2.56 17.72
CA ASN A 129 -11.19 1.75 16.55
C ASN A 129 -9.95 1.36 15.75
N ILE A 130 -8.77 1.89 16.05
CA ILE A 130 -7.52 1.45 15.43
C ILE A 130 -6.71 0.69 16.49
N PHE A 131 -6.27 -0.52 16.15
CA PHE A 131 -5.47 -1.38 17.01
C PHE A 131 -4.26 -1.92 16.26
N LEU A 132 -3.18 -2.12 16.99
CA LEU A 132 -2.05 -2.91 16.54
C LEU A 132 -2.30 -4.38 16.88
N TYR A 133 -2.11 -5.27 15.91
CA TYR A 133 -2.10 -6.71 16.10
C TYR A 133 -0.70 -7.27 15.90
N SER A 134 -0.23 -8.06 16.87
CA SER A 134 1.05 -8.79 16.77
C SER A 134 0.82 -10.23 16.32
N LEU A 135 1.43 -10.63 15.19
CA LEU A 135 1.33 -12.01 14.70
C LEU A 135 1.90 -13.04 15.69
N SER A 136 3.03 -12.73 16.33
CA SER A 136 3.72 -13.66 17.22
C SER A 136 3.02 -13.82 18.57
N GLN A 137 2.51 -12.71 19.11
CA GLN A 137 1.86 -12.71 20.43
C GLN A 137 0.36 -13.01 20.34
N LYS A 138 -0.23 -12.88 19.15
CA LYS A 138 -1.69 -12.98 18.91
C LYS A 138 -2.48 -12.05 19.83
N SER A 139 -1.97 -10.84 20.01
CA SER A 139 -2.50 -9.84 20.95
C SER A 139 -2.76 -8.51 20.25
N PHE A 140 -3.68 -7.74 20.84
CA PHE A 140 -4.09 -6.42 20.38
C PHE A 140 -3.62 -5.34 21.34
N LEU A 141 -3.19 -4.21 20.78
CA LEU A 141 -2.91 -2.97 21.52
C LEU A 141 -3.73 -1.82 20.91
N PRO A 142 -4.54 -1.10 21.69
CA PRO A 142 -5.29 0.04 21.17
C PRO A 142 -4.34 1.18 20.81
N ILE A 143 -4.50 1.72 19.60
CA ILE A 143 -3.76 2.90 19.12
C ILE A 143 -4.58 4.16 19.39
N THR A 144 -5.88 4.11 19.12
CA THR A 144 -6.79 5.24 19.32
C THR A 144 -7.58 5.14 20.61
N ARG A 145 -8.01 6.29 21.13
CA ARG A 145 -8.81 6.40 22.35
C ARG A 145 -10.31 6.24 22.03
N PRO A 146 -11.14 5.87 23.02
CA PRO A 146 -12.60 5.83 22.87
C PRO A 146 -13.18 7.17 22.40
N GLN A 147 -14.39 7.12 21.85
CA GLN A 147 -15.19 8.28 21.38
C GLN A 147 -14.60 9.09 20.21
N LYS A 148 -13.35 8.83 19.80
CA LYS A 148 -12.76 9.43 18.60
C LYS A 148 -12.92 8.48 17.41
N ASN A 149 -13.58 8.94 16.35
CA ASN A 149 -13.68 8.20 15.11
C ASN A 149 -12.44 8.43 14.25
N ALA A 150 -11.53 7.46 14.23
CA ALA A 150 -10.29 7.54 13.48
C ALA A 150 -10.37 6.73 12.17
N SER A 151 -9.66 7.18 11.15
CA SER A 151 -9.44 6.44 9.90
C SER A 151 -7.96 6.13 9.77
N LEU A 152 -7.65 4.85 9.52
CA LEU A 152 -6.28 4.37 9.41
C LEU A 152 -5.60 4.99 8.19
N GLY A 153 -4.45 5.64 8.42
CA GLY A 153 -3.55 6.10 7.38
C GLY A 153 -2.53 5.01 7.08
N SER A 154 -1.24 5.29 7.27
CA SER A 154 -0.16 4.33 6.99
C SER A 154 0.93 4.29 8.05
N TRP A 155 1.79 3.28 7.96
CA TRP A 155 3.00 3.17 8.77
C TRP A 155 4.11 4.11 8.31
N SER A 156 4.95 4.55 9.25
CA SER A 156 6.29 5.03 8.95
C SER A 156 7.17 3.88 8.45
N PRO A 157 8.16 4.13 7.56
CA PRO A 157 8.96 3.07 6.94
C PRO A 157 9.82 2.28 7.94
N ASP A 158 10.12 2.84 9.11
CA ASP A 158 10.84 2.17 10.20
C ASP A 158 9.92 1.31 11.10
N SER A 159 8.61 1.29 10.84
CA SER A 159 7.59 0.60 11.66
C SER A 159 7.44 1.12 13.09
N GLU A 160 7.90 2.33 13.41
CA GLU A 160 7.79 2.90 14.75
C GLU A 160 6.52 3.74 14.96
N TRP A 161 5.99 4.32 13.89
CA TRP A 161 4.89 5.27 13.91
C TRP A 161 3.79 4.88 12.94
N ILE A 162 2.58 5.31 13.27
CA ILE A 162 1.42 5.26 12.38
C ILE A 162 0.89 6.67 12.24
N VAL A 163 0.60 7.07 11.01
CA VAL A 163 -0.20 8.25 10.72
C VAL A 163 -1.66 7.84 10.50
N TYR A 164 -2.59 8.61 11.05
CA TYR A 164 -4.03 8.40 10.91
C TYR A 164 -4.74 9.75 10.99
N ASN A 165 -6.00 9.82 10.62
CA ASN A 165 -6.81 11.02 10.85
C ASN A 165 -7.98 10.74 11.78
N ILE A 166 -8.33 11.73 12.60
CA ILE A 166 -9.56 11.78 13.39
C ILE A 166 -10.33 12.96 12.85
N GLU A 167 -11.54 12.71 12.35
CA GLU A 167 -12.31 13.72 11.61
C GLU A 167 -11.45 14.36 10.50
N ASP A 168 -11.20 15.66 10.55
CA ASP A 168 -10.41 16.44 9.60
C ASP A 168 -8.98 16.74 10.09
N SER A 169 -8.48 16.00 11.08
CA SER A 169 -7.17 16.23 11.72
C SER A 169 -6.27 15.01 11.65
N ILE A 170 -5.03 15.21 11.24
CA ILE A 170 -4.02 14.16 11.08
C ILE A 170 -3.13 14.09 12.32
N TYR A 171 -2.91 12.87 12.79
CA TYR A 171 -2.14 12.55 13.98
C TYR A 171 -1.06 11.49 13.69
N LEU A 172 0.02 11.55 14.47
CA LEU A 172 0.96 10.44 14.64
C LEU A 172 0.73 9.74 15.96
N SER A 173 0.90 8.42 15.97
CA SER A 173 1.04 7.66 17.20
C SER A 173 2.17 6.64 17.09
N ASN A 174 2.89 6.45 18.19
CA ASN A 174 3.73 5.28 18.39
C ASN A 174 2.88 4.22 19.12
N PRO A 175 2.46 3.13 18.45
CA PRO A 175 1.53 2.14 19.00
C PRO A 175 2.00 1.46 20.29
N LYS A 176 3.31 1.46 20.55
CA LYS A 176 3.95 0.84 21.72
C LYS A 176 4.37 1.87 22.76
N GLY A 177 4.18 3.15 22.46
CA GLY A 177 4.43 4.29 23.33
C GLY A 177 3.12 4.94 23.80
N VAL A 178 3.20 6.20 24.22
CA VAL A 178 2.08 6.97 24.79
C VAL A 178 1.82 8.30 24.07
N ASN A 179 2.43 8.52 22.91
CA ASN A 179 2.39 9.81 22.23
C ASN A 179 1.36 9.80 21.09
N GLU A 180 0.28 10.57 21.23
CA GLU A 180 -0.58 11.02 20.13
C GLU A 180 -0.20 12.47 19.80
N ILE A 181 0.22 12.73 18.56
CA ILE A 181 0.76 14.04 18.15
C ILE A 181 -0.06 14.56 16.98
N PHE A 182 -0.69 15.72 17.15
CA PHE A 182 -1.33 16.42 16.03
C PHE A 182 -0.26 16.95 15.07
N ILE A 183 -0.47 16.77 13.76
CA ILE A 183 0.44 17.28 12.72
C ILE A 183 -0.20 18.44 11.95
N THR A 184 -1.39 18.22 11.39
CA THR A 184 -2.04 19.16 10.47
C THR A 184 -3.50 18.76 10.25
N LYS A 185 -4.27 19.59 9.53
CA LYS A 185 -5.62 19.25 9.08
C LYS A 185 -5.58 18.54 7.72
N GLY A 186 -6.40 17.50 7.56
CA GLY A 186 -6.49 16.70 6.34
C GLY A 186 -7.06 15.30 6.59
N LYS A 187 -7.08 14.49 5.53
CA LYS A 187 -7.60 13.11 5.51
C LYS A 187 -6.72 12.17 4.71
N ASN A 188 -6.89 10.87 4.94
CA ASN A 188 -6.24 9.77 4.22
C ASN A 188 -4.69 9.84 4.24
N PRO A 189 -4.03 10.20 5.35
CA PRO A 189 -2.59 10.43 5.33
C PRO A 189 -1.81 9.16 4.97
N LYS A 190 -0.77 9.28 4.14
CA LYS A 190 0.19 8.21 3.85
C LYS A 190 1.63 8.70 3.97
N TRP A 191 2.45 7.98 4.73
CA TRP A 191 3.89 8.20 4.83
C TRP A 191 4.60 7.84 3.54
N SER A 192 5.60 8.62 3.16
CA SER A 192 6.50 8.28 2.07
C SER A 192 7.46 7.15 2.47
N PRO A 193 7.86 6.28 1.52
CA PRO A 193 8.81 5.19 1.80
C PRO A 193 10.19 5.64 2.29
N ASN A 194 10.66 6.84 1.93
CA ASN A 194 11.90 7.42 2.50
C ASN A 194 11.73 8.03 3.89
N GLY A 195 10.50 8.14 4.40
CA GLY A 195 10.22 8.68 5.71
C GLY A 195 10.20 10.20 5.79
N GLU A 196 10.45 10.93 4.70
CA GLU A 196 10.59 12.39 4.71
C GLU A 196 9.25 13.15 4.68
N TYR A 197 8.21 12.50 4.16
CA TYR A 197 6.95 13.13 3.80
C TYR A 197 5.73 12.37 4.32
N VAL A 198 4.64 13.11 4.53
CA VAL A 198 3.29 12.55 4.64
C VAL A 198 2.42 13.24 3.59
N ILE A 199 1.83 12.47 2.68
CA ILE A 199 0.85 12.98 1.72
C ILE A 199 -0.55 12.83 2.29
N PHE A 200 -1.44 13.78 2.00
CA PHE A 200 -2.82 13.73 2.47
C PHE A 200 -3.76 14.55 1.59
N ASN A 201 -5.05 14.25 1.69
CA ASN A 201 -6.12 15.00 1.10
C ASN A 201 -6.52 16.18 1.99
N ARG A 202 -6.71 17.36 1.41
CA ARG A 202 -7.30 18.51 2.11
C ARG A 202 -8.34 19.17 1.22
N ILE A 203 -9.46 19.56 1.82
CA ILE A 203 -10.52 20.30 1.15
C ILE A 203 -10.45 21.74 1.63
N GLU A 204 -10.20 22.67 0.72
CA GLU A 204 -10.22 24.10 0.98
C GLU A 204 -11.13 24.78 -0.04
N ASN A 205 -12.10 25.57 0.43
CA ASN A 205 -13.07 26.27 -0.43
C ASN A 205 -13.75 25.33 -1.46
N GLU A 206 -14.19 24.15 -1.03
CA GLU A 206 -14.80 23.09 -1.87
C GLU A 206 -13.86 22.49 -2.93
N ILE A 207 -12.56 22.75 -2.85
CA ILE A 207 -11.55 22.16 -3.72
C ILE A 207 -10.77 21.12 -2.94
N GLN A 208 -10.84 19.87 -3.40
CA GLN A 208 -9.98 18.79 -2.91
C GLN A 208 -8.60 18.90 -3.55
N SER A 209 -7.54 18.74 -2.76
CA SER A 209 -6.15 18.80 -3.24
C SER A 209 -5.25 17.85 -2.45
N LEU A 210 -4.17 17.40 -3.10
CA LEU A 210 -3.09 16.65 -2.44
C LEU A 210 -2.05 17.61 -1.86
N TRP A 211 -1.75 17.40 -0.59
CA TRP A 211 -0.78 18.15 0.18
C TRP A 211 0.33 17.23 0.65
N ILE A 212 1.55 17.78 0.75
CA ILE A 212 2.65 17.11 1.44
C ILE A 212 3.00 17.87 2.70
N TYR A 213 3.12 17.10 3.77
CA TYR A 213 3.78 17.51 4.97
C TYR A 213 5.26 17.08 4.94
N LYS A 214 6.20 18.00 5.18
CA LYS A 214 7.66 17.71 5.19
C LYS A 214 8.22 17.74 6.62
N ASN A 215 9.45 17.24 6.79
CA ASN A 215 10.19 17.27 8.07
C ASN A 215 9.50 16.51 9.21
N ILE A 216 8.80 15.43 8.88
CA ILE A 216 8.09 14.62 9.86
C ILE A 216 9.03 14.02 10.93
N ASP A 217 10.27 13.75 10.56
CA ASP A 217 11.33 13.28 11.45
C ASP A 217 11.66 14.29 12.56
N LYS A 218 11.54 15.60 12.29
CA LYS A 218 11.72 16.66 13.31
C LYS A 218 10.60 16.64 14.34
N ILE A 219 9.36 16.36 13.92
CA ILE A 219 8.24 16.20 14.86
C ILE A 219 8.53 15.05 15.80
N VAL A 220 8.83 13.88 15.23
CA VAL A 220 9.12 12.64 15.97
C VAL A 220 10.25 12.87 16.98
N LYS A 221 11.38 13.44 16.54
CA LYS A 221 12.56 13.71 17.41
C LYS A 221 12.32 14.77 18.49
N ASN A 222 11.39 15.70 18.25
CA ASN A 222 11.11 16.80 19.19
C ASN A 222 9.83 16.61 20.00
N THR A 223 9.19 15.43 19.91
CA THR A 223 8.04 15.08 20.74
C THR A 223 8.35 15.35 22.22
N GLY A 224 7.53 16.17 22.88
CA GLY A 224 7.72 16.57 24.28
C GLY A 224 8.60 17.82 24.50
N LYS A 225 9.04 18.50 23.44
CA LYS A 225 9.73 19.79 23.51
C LYS A 225 8.82 20.93 23.02
N ASN A 226 9.05 22.14 23.52
CA ASN A 226 8.38 23.35 23.01
C ASN A 226 8.93 23.69 21.61
N VAL A 227 8.25 23.26 20.57
CA VAL A 227 8.55 23.60 19.16
C VAL A 227 7.55 24.64 18.70
N LYS A 228 7.97 25.59 17.86
CA LYS A 228 7.09 26.66 17.35
C LYS A 228 6.31 26.15 16.14
N ASP A 229 5.04 26.57 16.00
CA ASP A 229 4.17 26.26 14.85
C ASP A 229 4.80 26.55 13.47
N SER A 230 5.73 27.50 13.40
CA SER A 230 6.47 27.84 12.18
C SER A 230 7.48 26.78 11.71
N ASP A 231 7.76 25.75 12.50
CA ASP A 231 8.67 24.66 12.10
C ASP A 231 7.91 23.51 11.38
N TYR A 232 6.58 23.63 11.31
CA TYR A 232 5.63 22.58 10.94
C TYR A 232 4.93 22.80 9.58
N PHE A 233 5.54 23.55 8.66
CA PHE A 233 4.89 23.89 7.38
C PHE A 233 4.82 22.70 6.41
N GLY A 234 3.60 22.35 6.00
CA GLY A 234 3.32 21.55 4.80
C GLY A 234 3.31 22.43 3.54
N GLU A 235 3.67 21.83 2.39
CA GLU A 235 3.61 22.47 1.08
C GLU A 235 2.43 21.90 0.26
N VAL A 236 1.75 22.76 -0.49
CA VAL A 236 0.79 22.33 -1.52
C VAL A 236 1.55 21.74 -2.70
N LEU A 237 1.22 20.51 -3.05
CA LEU A 237 1.78 19.83 -4.22
C LEU A 237 0.93 19.99 -5.47
N HIS A 238 -0.38 20.12 -5.31
CA HIS A 238 -1.29 20.27 -6.43
C HIS A 238 -2.25 21.43 -6.17
N GLU A 239 -1.98 22.58 -6.77
CA GLU A 239 -2.86 23.75 -6.82
C GLU A 239 -2.82 24.27 -8.26
N SER A 240 -3.75 23.82 -9.10
CA SER A 240 -4.03 24.56 -10.35
C SER A 240 -5.31 24.20 -11.08
N GLU A 241 -5.95 23.04 -10.84
CA GLU A 241 -7.24 22.72 -11.46
C GLU A 241 -8.08 21.88 -10.50
N LYS A 242 -9.41 21.94 -10.60
CA LYS A 242 -10.35 21.12 -9.82
C LYS A 242 -10.09 19.64 -10.14
N VAL A 243 -9.22 19.00 -9.37
CA VAL A 243 -8.81 17.61 -9.55
C VAL A 243 -9.42 16.80 -8.41
N ASN A 244 -10.26 15.85 -8.77
CA ASN A 244 -10.89 14.93 -7.84
C ASN A 244 -10.05 13.65 -7.84
N ILE A 245 -9.31 13.43 -6.77
CA ILE A 245 -8.35 12.33 -6.68
C ILE A 245 -9.01 11.19 -5.92
N SER A 246 -9.21 10.08 -6.63
CA SER A 246 -9.86 8.89 -6.08
C SER A 246 -8.86 7.92 -5.45
N GLU A 247 -7.61 7.92 -5.92
CA GLU A 247 -6.55 7.01 -5.44
C GLU A 247 -5.16 7.64 -5.65
N TYR A 248 -4.22 7.34 -4.74
CA TYR A 248 -2.80 7.67 -4.90
C TYR A 248 -1.89 6.71 -4.15
N ASP A 249 -0.65 6.63 -4.63
CA ASP A 249 0.44 5.91 -3.98
C ASP A 249 1.81 6.53 -4.22
N TRP A 250 2.75 6.26 -3.30
CA TRP A 250 4.11 6.75 -3.38
C TRP A 250 4.98 5.93 -4.34
N ALA A 251 5.89 6.60 -5.03
CA ALA A 251 6.79 6.00 -5.99
C ALA A 251 8.25 6.43 -5.78
N TYR A 252 9.19 5.61 -6.24
CA TYR A 252 10.64 5.92 -6.26
C TYR A 252 11.19 6.35 -4.90
N GLY A 253 10.83 5.63 -3.85
CA GLY A 253 11.24 5.95 -2.49
C GLY A 253 10.60 7.21 -1.92
N GLY A 254 9.51 7.73 -2.51
CA GLY A 254 8.84 8.95 -2.05
C GLY A 254 9.16 10.20 -2.87
N ASN A 255 9.86 10.07 -4.00
CA ASN A 255 10.17 11.19 -4.90
C ASN A 255 9.04 11.50 -5.90
N LYS A 256 8.17 10.53 -6.16
CA LYS A 256 7.04 10.71 -7.06
C LYS A 256 5.75 10.18 -6.43
N ILE A 257 4.62 10.64 -6.93
CA ILE A 257 3.28 10.20 -6.54
C ILE A 257 2.56 9.75 -7.80
N LEU A 258 2.05 8.52 -7.78
CA LEU A 258 1.13 8.01 -8.78
C LEU A 258 -0.28 8.28 -8.27
N TYR A 259 -1.18 8.80 -9.10
CA TYR A 259 -2.55 9.08 -8.68
C TYR A 259 -3.54 8.92 -9.83
N ILE A 260 -4.79 8.66 -9.46
CA ILE A 260 -5.92 8.62 -10.38
C ILE A 260 -6.67 9.93 -10.26
N ASN A 261 -6.81 10.61 -11.39
CA ASN A 261 -7.57 11.83 -11.49
C ASN A 261 -8.92 11.53 -12.14
N ASP A 262 -9.98 11.80 -11.41
CA ASP A 262 -11.38 11.67 -11.80
C ASP A 262 -11.90 13.05 -12.21
N HIS A 263 -11.53 13.53 -13.40
CA HIS A 263 -12.02 14.81 -13.87
C HIS A 263 -13.55 14.73 -14.07
N ASN A 264 -14.31 15.56 -13.37
CA ASN A 264 -15.77 15.63 -13.50
C ASN A 264 -16.19 15.65 -15.00
N ASN A 265 -16.84 14.57 -15.45
CA ASN A 265 -17.33 14.29 -16.81
C ASN A 265 -16.33 13.66 -17.82
N ASN A 266 -15.13 13.26 -17.40
CA ASN A 266 -14.17 12.49 -18.20
C ASN A 266 -13.85 11.16 -17.51
N ASN A 267 -13.20 10.24 -18.22
CA ASN A 267 -12.76 8.98 -17.62
C ASN A 267 -11.65 9.22 -16.60
N LYS A 268 -11.53 8.29 -15.66
CA LYS A 268 -10.43 8.21 -14.70
C LYS A 268 -9.14 7.85 -15.39
N GLU A 269 -8.10 8.63 -15.14
CA GLU A 269 -6.82 8.48 -15.82
C GLU A 269 -5.66 8.53 -14.82
N ILE A 270 -4.56 7.87 -15.15
CA ILE A 270 -3.39 7.72 -14.30
C ILE A 270 -2.41 8.86 -14.58
N TYR A 271 -1.94 9.51 -13.53
CA TYR A 271 -0.96 10.58 -13.56
C TYR A 271 0.20 10.26 -12.63
N ILE A 272 1.38 10.81 -12.96
CA ILE A 272 2.54 10.79 -12.07
C ILE A 272 3.03 12.22 -11.82
N LEU A 273 3.29 12.53 -10.56
CA LEU A 273 3.78 13.81 -10.09
C LEU A 273 5.18 13.66 -9.50
N ASP A 274 6.13 14.47 -9.96
CA ASP A 274 7.42 14.62 -9.30
C ASP A 274 7.29 15.62 -8.14
N VAL A 275 7.64 15.18 -6.92
CA VAL A 275 7.45 15.94 -5.68
C VAL A 275 8.28 17.23 -5.66
N LYS A 276 9.49 17.18 -6.24
CA LYS A 276 10.46 18.27 -6.13
C LYS A 276 10.25 19.31 -7.22
N SER A 277 10.09 18.87 -8.47
CA SER A 277 9.87 19.77 -9.61
C SER A 277 8.43 20.23 -9.74
N LYS A 278 7.48 19.51 -9.11
CA LYS A 278 6.03 19.67 -9.28
C LYS A 278 5.55 19.36 -10.70
N ASN A 279 6.37 18.69 -11.51
CA ASN A 279 5.98 18.29 -12.86
C ASN A 279 4.96 17.16 -12.81
N ILE A 280 3.89 17.32 -13.57
CA ILE A 280 2.81 16.34 -13.71
C ILE A 280 2.83 15.77 -15.13
N GLU A 281 2.79 14.45 -15.22
CA GLU A 281 2.70 13.72 -16.47
C GLU A 281 1.47 12.82 -16.46
N ARG A 282 0.67 12.86 -17.53
CA ARG A 282 -0.46 11.95 -17.74
C ARG A 282 0.06 10.67 -18.40
N LEU A 283 -0.18 9.52 -17.78
CA LEU A 283 0.32 8.21 -18.21
C LEU A 283 -0.68 7.43 -19.08
N THR A 284 -1.98 7.58 -18.82
CA THR A 284 -3.05 7.01 -19.65
C THR A 284 -3.87 8.12 -20.30
N ASN A 285 -4.36 7.86 -21.51
CA ASN A 285 -5.28 8.78 -22.19
C ASN A 285 -6.19 7.99 -23.13
N ASN A 286 -7.35 7.57 -22.63
CA ASN A 286 -8.25 6.71 -23.36
C ASN A 286 -9.73 6.96 -23.01
N LYS A 287 -10.61 6.05 -23.47
CA LYS A 287 -12.07 6.19 -23.36
C LYS A 287 -12.70 5.36 -22.24
N VAL A 288 -11.90 4.82 -21.33
CA VAL A 288 -12.36 3.97 -20.22
C VAL A 288 -11.71 4.42 -18.92
N ASP A 289 -12.25 3.94 -17.80
CA ASP A 289 -11.71 4.23 -16.48
C ASP A 289 -10.56 3.29 -16.10
N GLU A 290 -9.48 3.87 -15.57
CA GLU A 290 -8.46 3.17 -14.80
C GLU A 290 -8.75 3.22 -13.30
N ASN A 291 -8.44 2.13 -12.60
CA ASN A 291 -8.55 2.02 -11.14
C ASN A 291 -7.45 1.10 -10.57
N ASN A 292 -7.24 1.14 -9.25
CA ASN A 292 -6.34 0.26 -8.50
C ASN A 292 -4.91 0.25 -9.05
N ILE A 293 -4.16 1.30 -8.72
CA ILE A 293 -2.79 1.50 -9.18
C ILE A 293 -1.79 0.92 -8.18
N VAL A 294 -0.90 0.04 -8.65
CA VAL A 294 0.11 -0.62 -7.81
C VAL A 294 1.46 -0.61 -8.50
N TRP A 295 2.52 -0.39 -7.74
CA TRP A 295 3.89 -0.49 -8.26
C TRP A 295 4.41 -1.91 -8.22
N SER A 296 5.13 -2.30 -9.26
CA SER A 296 6.00 -3.48 -9.19
C SER A 296 7.12 -3.25 -8.18
N GLU A 297 7.73 -4.35 -7.73
CA GLU A 297 8.98 -4.29 -6.99
C GLU A 297 10.00 -3.38 -7.69
N LYS A 298 10.68 -2.54 -6.90
CA LYS A 298 11.70 -1.58 -7.36
C LYS A 298 11.19 -0.57 -8.40
N TYR A 299 9.88 -0.33 -8.50
CA TYR A 299 9.26 0.69 -9.38
C TYR A 299 9.59 0.51 -10.88
N ARG A 300 9.70 -0.74 -11.33
CA ARG A 300 10.00 -1.06 -12.73
C ARG A 300 8.78 -0.98 -13.62
N SER A 301 7.59 -1.17 -13.07
CA SER A 301 6.33 -1.16 -13.80
C SER A 301 5.19 -0.73 -12.91
N ILE A 302 4.11 -0.29 -13.55
CA ILE A 302 2.85 0.06 -12.91
C ILE A 302 1.84 -1.01 -13.31
N LEU A 303 1.18 -1.61 -12.35
CA LEU A 303 -0.05 -2.37 -12.55
C LEU A 303 -1.25 -1.48 -12.37
N PHE A 304 -2.27 -1.74 -13.16
CA PHE A 304 -3.55 -1.08 -13.02
C PHE A 304 -4.66 -1.96 -13.58
N ILE A 305 -5.88 -1.67 -13.16
CA ILE A 305 -7.09 -2.26 -13.70
C ILE A 305 -7.68 -1.29 -14.72
N SER A 306 -7.99 -1.78 -15.92
CA SER A 306 -8.64 -0.98 -16.96
C SER A 306 -9.81 -1.73 -17.59
N ASN A 307 -10.87 -0.99 -17.89
CA ASN A 307 -12.10 -1.50 -18.50
C ASN A 307 -12.08 -1.51 -20.04
N ALA A 308 -10.90 -1.40 -20.65
CA ALA A 308 -10.74 -1.20 -22.11
C ALA A 308 -11.32 -2.34 -22.96
N HIS A 309 -11.49 -3.54 -22.40
CA HIS A 309 -12.05 -4.71 -23.07
C HIS A 309 -13.40 -5.17 -22.49
N ASN A 310 -14.21 -4.23 -21.98
CA ASN A 310 -15.53 -4.45 -21.33
C ASN A 310 -15.51 -5.22 -20.01
N ASN A 311 -14.38 -5.82 -19.63
CA ASN A 311 -14.10 -6.38 -18.32
C ASN A 311 -12.97 -5.60 -17.65
N SER A 312 -12.94 -5.61 -16.32
CA SER A 312 -11.85 -5.05 -15.53
C SER A 312 -10.65 -6.01 -15.56
N ASP A 313 -9.76 -5.83 -16.54
CA ASP A 313 -8.58 -6.69 -16.75
C ASP A 313 -7.33 -6.09 -16.11
N ILE A 314 -6.28 -6.91 -15.93
CA ILE A 314 -5.00 -6.50 -15.32
C ILE A 314 -4.04 -6.05 -16.42
N TYR A 315 -3.59 -4.80 -16.34
CA TYR A 315 -2.64 -4.20 -17.24
C TYR A 315 -1.32 -3.90 -16.55
N GLN A 316 -0.29 -3.76 -17.37
CA GLN A 316 1.01 -3.26 -16.99
C GLN A 316 1.46 -2.16 -17.93
N MET A 317 2.21 -1.21 -17.41
CA MET A 317 2.97 -0.26 -18.21
C MET A 317 4.32 0.04 -17.59
N LYS A 318 5.21 0.65 -18.37
CA LYS A 318 6.42 1.27 -17.84
C LYS A 318 6.07 2.54 -17.07
N PRO A 319 6.97 3.00 -16.18
CA PRO A 319 6.69 4.18 -15.35
C PRO A 319 6.58 5.50 -16.11
N ASP A 320 7.01 5.53 -17.37
CA ASP A 320 6.83 6.64 -18.30
C ASP A 320 5.52 6.56 -19.12
N GLY A 321 4.65 5.60 -18.80
CA GLY A 321 3.38 5.35 -19.48
C GLY A 321 3.50 4.55 -20.77
N SER A 322 4.72 4.23 -21.23
CA SER A 322 4.95 3.46 -22.45
C SER A 322 4.79 1.95 -22.22
N SER A 323 4.77 1.18 -23.30
CA SER A 323 4.67 -0.29 -23.27
C SER A 323 3.47 -0.79 -22.47
N GLN A 324 2.29 -0.19 -22.68
CA GLN A 324 1.04 -0.66 -22.07
C GLN A 324 0.65 -2.00 -22.67
N GLU A 325 0.44 -3.01 -21.83
CA GLU A 325 0.03 -4.35 -22.25
C GLU A 325 -0.91 -5.00 -21.22
N ILE A 326 -1.72 -5.93 -21.69
CA ILE A 326 -2.57 -6.76 -20.84
C ILE A 326 -1.68 -7.87 -20.25
N ILE A 327 -1.61 -7.96 -18.92
CA ILE A 327 -1.00 -9.12 -18.25
C ILE A 327 -1.98 -10.29 -18.31
N LEU A 328 -3.21 -10.04 -17.89
CA LEU A 328 -4.20 -11.07 -17.71
C LEU A 328 -5.58 -10.52 -18.04
N ASN A 329 -6.28 -11.21 -18.93
CA ASN A 329 -7.70 -11.04 -19.13
C ASN A 329 -8.47 -12.28 -18.69
N SER A 330 -9.72 -12.07 -18.30
CA SER A 330 -10.63 -13.15 -17.93
C SER A 330 -12.06 -12.81 -18.35
N LYS A 331 -12.94 -13.81 -18.32
CA LYS A 331 -14.39 -13.56 -18.42
C LYS A 331 -14.92 -12.81 -17.18
N ASP A 332 -14.25 -13.02 -16.06
CA ASP A 332 -14.54 -12.40 -14.77
C ASP A 332 -13.72 -11.12 -14.61
N SER A 333 -14.18 -10.20 -13.76
CA SER A 333 -13.51 -8.91 -13.52
C SER A 333 -12.53 -9.00 -12.35
N PHE A 334 -11.47 -8.18 -12.37
CA PHE A 334 -10.58 -7.94 -11.24
C PHE A 334 -10.88 -6.59 -10.60
N SER A 335 -10.57 -6.40 -9.30
CA SER A 335 -10.84 -5.10 -8.65
C SER A 335 -9.86 -4.63 -7.58
N SER A 336 -8.99 -5.49 -7.07
CA SER A 336 -7.93 -5.12 -6.13
C SER A 336 -6.70 -5.95 -6.43
N LEU A 337 -5.55 -5.29 -6.54
CA LEU A 337 -4.26 -5.88 -6.85
C LEU A 337 -3.28 -5.59 -5.71
N ASP A 338 -2.31 -6.49 -5.53
CA ASP A 338 -1.07 -6.19 -4.84
C ASP A 338 0.08 -7.00 -5.46
N TRP A 339 1.24 -6.37 -5.66
CA TRP A 339 2.40 -6.99 -6.32
C TRP A 339 3.50 -7.25 -5.30
#